data_AF-A0A7C5I4Q5-F1
#
_entry.id   AF-A0A7C5I4Q5-F1
#
_cell.length_a   1.000
_cell.length_b   1.000
_cell.length_c   1.000
_cell.angle_alpha   90.00
_cell.angle_beta   90.00
_cell.angle_gamma   90.00
#
_symmetry.space_group_name_H-M   'P 1'
#
loop_
_entity.id
_entity.type
_entity.pdbx_description
1 polymer ?
#
loop_
_entity_poly.entity_id
_entity_poly.type
_entity_poly.pdbx_seq_one_letter_code
_entity_poly.pdbx_strand_id
1 'polypeptide(L)'
;GLEPSEIWEILKHIPSRTRVEIFSHLDENLQIDMVGVLKREELANLISDMSPGDRVDLLKSIPEDQREALMPALAQAEREDIRRLSSYPEGTAGAIMPSEYGTLSPHLFPAEALAKLRLEAPDKETIYYAYVVDDRRKLIGFVSLFVSLKDLILAPSNKRIEEIMHHNVIFARVGDDQEDVARKIQKYDLLALPVINESSQLGPRK
;
A
#
# COMPACT_ATOMS: atom_id res chain seq x y z
N GLY A 1 12.84 28.06 -15.80
CA GLY A 1 11.69 27.17 -16.08
C GLY A 1 10.44 27.89 -15.66
N LEU A 2 9.28 27.23 -15.65
CA LEU A 2 8.11 27.74 -14.94
C LEU A 2 8.43 27.80 -13.44
N GLU A 3 7.85 28.76 -12.73
CA GLU A 3 7.96 28.86 -11.28
C GLU A 3 7.13 27.76 -10.58
N PRO A 4 7.50 27.30 -9.37
CA PRO A 4 6.78 26.25 -8.64
C PRO A 4 5.27 26.51 -8.49
N SER A 5 4.90 27.78 -8.27
CA SER A 5 3.50 28.20 -8.18
C SER A 5 2.76 28.06 -9.52
N GLU A 6 3.39 28.40 -10.64
CA GLU A 6 2.82 28.26 -11.98
C GLU A 6 2.61 26.79 -12.34
N ILE A 7 3.56 25.93 -11.97
CA ILE A 7 3.46 24.48 -12.15
C ILE A 7 2.27 23.94 -11.37
N TRP A 8 2.10 24.34 -10.11
CA TRP A 8 0.98 23.90 -9.30
C TRP A 8 -0.38 24.35 -9.87
N GLU A 9 -0.49 25.58 -10.37
CA GLU A 9 -1.73 26.05 -11.01
C GLU A 9 -2.10 25.22 -12.24
N ILE A 10 -1.12 24.77 -13.03
CA ILE A 10 -1.38 23.83 -14.13
C ILE A 10 -1.86 22.47 -13.59
N LEU A 11 -1.16 21.94 -12.60
CA LEU A 11 -1.47 20.65 -11.99
C LEU A 11 -2.89 20.59 -11.38
N LYS A 12 -3.43 21.71 -10.89
CA LYS A 12 -4.81 21.80 -10.36
C LYS A 12 -5.88 21.43 -11.38
N HIS A 13 -5.61 21.57 -12.67
CA HIS A 13 -6.56 21.22 -13.73
C HIS A 13 -6.49 19.73 -14.13
N ILE A 14 -5.50 19.00 -13.61
CA ILE A 14 -5.33 17.57 -13.84
C ILE A 14 -6.13 16.77 -12.80
N PRO A 15 -6.78 15.65 -13.18
CA PRO A 15 -7.43 14.75 -12.22
C PRO A 15 -6.47 14.32 -11.10
N SER A 16 -6.99 14.16 -9.88
CA SER A 16 -6.13 14.03 -8.69
C SER A 16 -5.13 12.88 -8.76
N ARG A 17 -5.56 11.71 -9.27
CA ARG A 17 -4.69 10.55 -9.46
C ARG A 17 -3.48 10.85 -10.34
N THR A 18 -3.71 11.44 -11.51
CA THR A 18 -2.64 11.80 -12.44
C THR A 18 -1.80 12.97 -11.92
N ARG A 19 -2.41 13.90 -11.17
CA ARG A 19 -1.69 14.99 -10.51
C ARG A 19 -0.65 14.48 -9.52
N VAL A 20 -1.05 13.56 -8.66
CA VAL A 20 -0.18 12.88 -7.69
C VAL A 20 0.94 12.14 -8.41
N GLU A 21 0.59 11.36 -9.44
CA GLU A 21 1.57 10.61 -10.22
C GLU A 21 2.61 11.53 -10.86
N ILE A 22 2.20 12.63 -11.48
CA ILE A 22 3.13 13.62 -12.05
C ILE A 22 4.00 14.23 -10.94
N PHE A 23 3.38 14.66 -9.83
CA PHE A 23 4.10 15.29 -8.72
C PHE A 23 5.18 14.37 -8.15
N SER A 24 4.87 13.10 -7.88
CA SER A 24 5.80 12.12 -7.32
C SER A 24 7.01 11.84 -8.21
N HIS A 25 6.91 12.11 -9.52
CA HIS A 25 8.01 11.93 -10.49
C HIS A 25 8.80 13.22 -10.77
N LEU A 26 8.44 14.35 -10.15
CA LEU A 26 9.25 15.57 -10.25
C LEU A 26 10.55 15.42 -9.47
N ASP A 27 11.57 16.20 -9.82
CA ASP A 27 12.79 16.28 -9.03
C ASP A 27 12.48 16.67 -7.58
N GLU A 28 13.13 16.02 -6.62
CA GLU A 28 12.86 16.19 -5.18
C GLU A 28 12.94 17.66 -4.73
N ASN A 29 13.94 18.40 -5.21
CA ASN A 29 14.06 19.84 -4.93
C ASN A 29 12.84 20.63 -5.40
N LEU A 30 12.31 20.29 -6.57
CA LEU A 30 11.12 20.94 -7.11
C LEU A 30 9.87 20.56 -6.32
N GLN A 31 9.76 19.31 -5.86
CA GLN A 31 8.68 18.91 -4.96
C GLN A 31 8.70 19.73 -3.67
N ILE A 32 9.86 19.90 -3.04
CA ILE A 32 10.04 20.71 -1.82
C ILE A 32 9.67 22.17 -2.07
N ASP A 33 10.17 22.77 -3.15
CA ASP A 33 9.88 24.15 -3.52
C ASP A 33 8.38 24.36 -3.77
N MET A 34 7.72 23.39 -4.43
CA MET A 34 6.28 23.40 -4.65
C MET A 34 5.51 23.31 -3.34
N VAL A 35 5.86 22.37 -2.45
CA VAL A 35 5.24 22.23 -1.12
C VAL A 35 5.29 23.55 -0.35
N GLY A 36 6.41 24.28 -0.41
CA GLY A 36 6.59 25.56 0.26
C GLY A 36 5.64 26.68 -0.21
N VAL A 37 5.08 26.58 -1.43
CA VAL A 37 4.12 27.56 -1.97
C VAL A 37 2.67 27.08 -1.91
N LEU A 38 2.42 25.81 -1.56
CA LEU A 38 1.06 25.27 -1.48
C LEU A 38 0.31 25.79 -0.26
N LYS A 39 -1.00 25.99 -0.43
CA LYS A 39 -1.87 26.17 0.74
C LYS A 39 -1.98 24.85 1.49
N ARG A 40 -2.13 24.94 2.82
CA ARG A 40 -2.24 23.76 3.70
C ARG A 40 -3.32 22.76 3.26
N GLU A 41 -4.48 23.24 2.81
CA GLU A 41 -5.57 22.37 2.33
C GLU A 41 -5.20 21.66 1.01
N GLU A 42 -4.51 22.35 0.11
CA GLU A 42 -4.05 21.79 -1.16
C GLU A 42 -3.00 20.71 -0.94
N LEU A 43 -2.05 20.99 -0.04
CA LEU A 43 -1.03 20.04 0.39
C LEU A 43 -1.65 18.81 1.08
N ALA A 44 -2.61 19.02 1.99
CA ALA A 44 -3.31 17.92 2.66
C ALA A 44 -4.03 17.01 1.67
N ASN A 45 -4.71 17.57 0.66
CA ASN A 45 -5.37 16.79 -0.38
C ASN A 45 -4.36 16.02 -1.25
N LEU A 46 -3.27 16.68 -1.68
CA LEU A 46 -2.20 16.02 -2.45
C LEU A 46 -1.63 14.82 -1.69
N ILE A 47 -1.30 15.03 -0.42
CA ILE A 47 -0.76 14.02 0.48
C ILE A 47 -1.75 12.88 0.74
N SER A 48 -3.05 13.19 0.81
CA SER A 48 -4.09 12.19 1.04
C SER A 48 -4.25 11.24 -0.16
N ASP A 49 -4.09 11.78 -1.37
CA ASP A 49 -4.19 11.02 -2.61
C ASP A 49 -2.89 10.30 -3.00
N MET A 50 -1.78 10.62 -2.33
CA MET A 50 -0.49 9.93 -2.51
C MET A 50 -0.52 8.50 -1.99
N SER A 51 0.24 7.62 -2.67
CA SER A 51 0.53 6.29 -2.17
C SER A 51 1.22 6.37 -0.79
N PRO A 52 1.04 5.39 0.10
CA PRO A 52 1.65 5.46 1.44
C PRO A 52 3.17 5.61 1.44
N GLY A 53 3.87 5.02 0.46
CA GLY A 53 5.32 5.12 0.30
C GLY A 53 5.74 6.54 -0.10
N ASP A 54 5.27 7.03 -1.24
CA ASP A 54 5.60 8.37 -1.76
C ASP A 54 5.29 9.46 -0.73
N ARG A 55 4.18 9.29 0.00
CA ARG A 55 3.78 10.19 1.07
C ARG A 55 4.83 10.29 2.17
N VAL A 56 5.34 9.15 2.62
CA VAL A 56 6.33 9.09 3.70
C VAL A 56 7.65 9.67 3.23
N ASP A 57 8.04 9.40 1.99
CA ASP A 57 9.26 9.93 1.41
C ASP A 57 9.19 11.47 1.26
N LEU A 58 8.10 12.01 0.71
CA LEU A 58 7.89 13.46 0.67
C LEU A 58 7.91 14.10 2.07
N LEU A 59 7.26 13.46 3.06
CA LEU A 59 7.26 13.95 4.44
C LEU A 59 8.63 13.90 5.14
N LYS A 60 9.57 13.08 4.65
CA LYS A 60 10.97 13.09 5.12
C LYS A 60 11.76 14.22 4.48
N SER A 61 11.44 14.58 3.24
CA SER A 61 12.15 15.61 2.47
C SER A 61 11.75 17.04 2.82
N ILE A 62 10.54 17.26 3.32
CA ILE A 62 10.08 18.62 3.71
C ILE A 62 10.56 19.03 5.11
N PRO A 63 10.67 20.34 5.38
CA PRO A 63 11.01 20.85 6.71
C PRO A 63 10.07 20.36 7.83
N GLU A 64 10.64 20.10 9.01
CA GLU A 64 9.91 19.56 10.18
C GLU A 64 8.70 20.40 10.56
N ASP A 65 8.84 21.73 10.56
CA ASP A 65 7.78 22.68 10.92
C ASP A 65 6.58 22.59 9.96
N GLN A 66 6.84 22.40 8.67
CA GLN A 66 5.78 22.20 7.67
C GLN A 66 5.09 20.84 7.85
N ARG A 67 5.86 19.79 8.13
CA ARG A 67 5.32 18.46 8.44
C ARG A 67 4.42 18.50 9.68
N GLU A 68 4.89 19.09 10.77
CA GLU A 68 4.11 19.22 12.01
C GLU A 68 2.83 20.04 11.80
N ALA A 69 2.92 21.11 11.00
CA ALA A 69 1.75 21.91 10.64
C ALA A 69 0.75 21.13 9.76
N LEU A 70 1.21 20.22 8.90
CA LEU A 70 0.36 19.42 8.02
C LEU A 70 -0.35 18.28 8.77
N MET A 71 0.31 17.59 9.69
CA MET A 71 -0.20 16.38 10.35
C MET A 71 -1.65 16.48 10.90
N PRO A 72 -2.07 17.59 11.54
CA PRO A 72 -3.45 17.73 12.02
C PRO A 72 -4.52 17.78 10.91
N ALA A 73 -4.14 18.13 9.68
CA ALA A 73 -5.05 18.20 8.53
C ALA A 73 -5.33 16.83 7.88
N LEU A 74 -4.51 15.82 8.19
CA LEU A 74 -4.66 14.46 7.66
C LEU A 74 -5.70 13.65 8.44
N ALA A 75 -6.29 12.63 7.81
CA ALA A 75 -7.17 11.72 8.52
C ALA A 75 -6.41 10.87 9.53
N GLN A 76 -7.09 10.38 10.58
CA GLN A 76 -6.44 9.58 11.62
C GLN A 76 -5.77 8.32 11.06
N ALA A 77 -6.42 7.62 10.13
CA ALA A 77 -5.87 6.43 9.49
C ALA A 77 -4.58 6.73 8.70
N GLU A 78 -4.47 7.92 8.12
CA GLU A 78 -3.30 8.34 7.36
C GLU A 78 -2.13 8.68 8.27
N ARG A 79 -2.39 9.39 9.38
CA ARG A 79 -1.36 9.68 10.39
C ARG A 79 -0.75 8.41 10.97
N GLU A 80 -1.59 7.41 11.27
CA GLU A 80 -1.11 6.13 11.79
C GLU A 80 -0.26 5.38 10.75
N ASP A 81 -0.66 5.42 9.49
CA ASP A 81 0.13 4.84 8.40
C ASP A 81 1.49 5.52 8.24
N ILE A 82 1.53 6.86 8.27
CA ILE A 82 2.77 7.63 8.20
C ILE A 82 3.69 7.25 9.37
N ARG A 83 3.17 7.28 10.61
CA ARG A 83 3.97 6.93 11.81
C ARG A 83 4.55 5.52 11.70
N ARG A 84 3.78 4.57 11.19
CA ARG A 84 4.23 3.19 11.04
C ARG A 84 5.32 3.09 9.98
N LEU A 85 5.12 3.65 8.80
CA LEU A 85 6.10 3.56 7.72
C LEU A 85 7.40 4.30 8.05
N SER A 86 7.30 5.46 8.69
CA SER A 86 8.46 6.20 9.21
C SER A 86 9.20 5.49 10.35
N SER A 87 8.63 4.44 10.95
CA SER A 87 9.31 3.64 11.98
C SER A 87 10.30 2.63 11.39
N TYR A 88 10.19 2.34 10.09
CA TYR A 88 11.11 1.43 9.40
C TYR A 88 12.28 2.21 8.79
N PRO A 89 13.51 1.63 8.82
CA PRO A 89 14.65 2.24 8.14
C PRO A 89 14.39 2.42 6.65
N GLU A 90 14.88 3.51 6.09
CA GLU A 90 14.80 3.76 4.65
C GLU A 90 15.50 2.66 3.84
N GLY A 91 14.97 2.36 2.65
CA GLY A 91 15.47 1.27 1.80
C GLY A 91 15.08 -0.14 2.26
N THR A 92 14.26 -0.27 3.32
CA THR A 92 13.75 -1.58 3.75
C THR A 92 12.36 -1.88 3.20
N ALA A 93 12.01 -3.17 3.14
CA ALA A 93 10.69 -3.64 2.74
C ALA A 93 9.56 -2.97 3.55
N GLY A 94 9.79 -2.75 4.86
CA GLY A 94 8.81 -2.13 5.75
C GLY A 94 8.52 -0.67 5.41
N ALA A 95 9.53 0.07 4.91
CA ALA A 95 9.40 1.48 4.56
C ALA A 95 8.55 1.70 3.30
N ILE A 96 8.57 0.74 2.37
CA ILE A 96 7.84 0.82 1.09
C ILE A 96 6.59 -0.08 1.04
N MET A 97 6.26 -0.78 2.14
CA MET A 97 5.13 -1.72 2.19
C MET A 97 3.79 -0.95 2.21
N PRO A 98 2.93 -1.10 1.17
CA PRO A 98 1.60 -0.52 1.24
C PRO A 98 0.75 -1.21 2.31
N SER A 99 -0.10 -0.43 2.98
CA SER A 99 -1.06 -0.92 4.00
C SER A 99 -2.32 -1.54 3.40
N GLU A 100 -2.38 -1.53 2.07
CA GLU A 100 -3.57 -1.79 1.29
C GLU A 100 -3.45 -3.14 0.57
N TYR A 101 -3.94 -4.19 1.21
CA TYR A 101 -3.94 -5.53 0.64
C TYR A 101 -5.12 -6.35 1.17
N GLY A 102 -5.54 -7.36 0.41
CA GLY A 102 -6.65 -8.24 0.77
C GLY A 102 -6.24 -9.29 1.80
N THR A 103 -7.09 -9.51 2.81
CA THR A 103 -6.89 -10.60 3.80
C THR A 103 -8.12 -11.45 4.01
N LEU A 104 -7.91 -12.75 4.10
CA LEU A 104 -8.95 -13.74 4.33
C LEU A 104 -8.67 -14.54 5.60
N SER A 105 -9.73 -14.93 6.30
CA SER A 105 -9.64 -15.94 7.35
C SER A 105 -9.65 -17.33 6.69
N PRO A 106 -8.87 -18.30 7.22
CA PRO A 106 -8.84 -19.68 6.72
C PRO A 106 -10.21 -20.36 6.75
N HIS A 107 -11.09 -19.94 7.67
CA HIS A 107 -12.36 -20.59 7.93
C HIS A 107 -13.49 -20.13 7.01
N LEU A 108 -13.28 -19.08 6.21
CA LEU A 108 -14.31 -18.59 5.28
C LEU A 108 -14.59 -19.63 4.19
N PHE A 109 -15.83 -19.63 3.72
CA PHE A 109 -16.17 -20.26 2.46
C PHE A 109 -15.82 -19.34 1.28
N PRO A 110 -15.55 -19.91 0.09
CA PRO A 110 -15.30 -19.19 -1.16
C PRO A 110 -16.23 -18.00 -1.42
N ALA A 111 -17.55 -18.18 -1.24
CA ALA A 111 -18.53 -17.12 -1.46
C ALA A 111 -18.42 -15.96 -0.46
N GLU A 112 -18.14 -16.27 0.81
CA GLU A 112 -17.96 -15.27 1.87
C GLU A 112 -16.65 -14.49 1.66
N ALA A 113 -15.59 -15.19 1.26
CA ALA A 113 -14.32 -14.57 0.91
C ALA A 113 -14.47 -13.58 -0.25
N LEU A 114 -15.20 -13.96 -1.31
CA LEU A 114 -15.46 -13.08 -2.44
C LEU A 114 -16.33 -11.88 -2.06
N ALA A 115 -17.37 -12.10 -1.24
CA ALA A 115 -18.20 -11.00 -0.73
C ALA A 115 -17.37 -10.01 0.10
N LYS A 116 -16.50 -10.52 0.98
CA LYS A 116 -15.57 -9.71 1.76
C LYS A 116 -14.63 -8.90 0.87
N LEU A 117 -13.98 -9.54 -0.09
CA LEU A 117 -13.06 -8.85 -1.01
C LEU A 117 -13.78 -7.77 -1.85
N ARG A 118 -15.03 -8.01 -2.26
CA ARG A 118 -15.85 -7.01 -2.99
C ARG A 118 -16.17 -5.78 -2.15
N LEU A 119 -16.49 -5.96 -0.86
CA LEU A 119 -16.73 -4.84 0.06
C LEU A 119 -15.45 -4.03 0.31
N GLU A 120 -14.31 -4.69 0.27
CA GLU A 120 -13.00 -4.09 0.52
C GLU A 120 -12.35 -3.48 -0.75
N ALA A 121 -12.96 -3.65 -1.92
CA ALA A 121 -12.43 -3.24 -3.22
C ALA A 121 -13.34 -2.32 -4.08
N PRO A 122 -13.94 -1.21 -3.58
CA PRO A 122 -14.67 -0.29 -4.47
C PRO A 122 -13.76 0.45 -5.46
N ASP A 123 -12.53 0.83 -5.07
CA ASP A 123 -11.66 1.76 -5.83
C ASP A 123 -10.24 1.24 -6.11
N LYS A 124 -9.98 -0.04 -5.89
CA LYS A 124 -8.63 -0.59 -6.07
C LYS A 124 -8.56 -1.39 -7.35
N GLU A 125 -7.89 -0.80 -8.35
CA GLU A 125 -7.32 -1.53 -9.46
C GLU A 125 -6.58 -2.75 -8.90
N THR A 126 -7.21 -3.93 -9.04
CA THR A 126 -6.52 -5.21 -9.02
C THR A 126 -5.88 -5.64 -7.70
N ILE A 127 -6.73 -6.03 -6.74
CA ILE A 127 -6.35 -7.08 -5.80
C ILE A 127 -6.17 -8.36 -6.63
N TYR A 128 -4.93 -8.80 -6.87
CA TYR A 128 -4.62 -10.08 -7.56
C TYR A 128 -4.32 -11.22 -6.58
N TYR A 129 -3.89 -10.88 -5.37
CA TYR A 129 -3.62 -11.80 -4.28
C TYR A 129 -4.41 -11.41 -3.03
N ALA A 130 -4.97 -12.41 -2.36
CA ALA A 130 -5.48 -12.27 -1.00
C ALA A 130 -4.65 -13.16 -0.07
N TYR A 131 -4.10 -12.57 0.98
CA TYR A 131 -3.29 -13.31 1.95
C TYR A 131 -4.18 -13.93 3.02
N VAL A 132 -3.94 -15.19 3.35
CA VAL A 132 -4.69 -15.91 4.39
C VAL A 132 -3.92 -15.78 5.69
N VAL A 133 -4.62 -15.30 6.74
CA VAL A 133 -4.04 -15.07 8.06
C VAL A 133 -4.85 -15.77 9.15
N ASP A 134 -4.17 -16.27 10.17
CA ASP A 134 -4.82 -16.84 11.36
C ASP A 134 -5.37 -15.75 12.31
N ASP A 135 -6.02 -16.16 13.40
CA ASP A 135 -6.56 -15.26 14.43
C ASP A 135 -5.49 -14.37 15.10
N ARG A 136 -4.22 -14.77 15.02
CA ARG A 136 -3.06 -14.01 15.52
C ARG A 136 -2.38 -13.22 14.40
N ARG A 137 -3.02 -13.07 13.23
CA ARG A 137 -2.53 -12.36 12.05
C ARG A 137 -1.28 -12.98 11.39
N LYS A 138 -0.92 -14.22 11.71
CA LYS A 138 0.19 -14.92 11.07
C LYS A 138 -0.16 -15.26 9.64
N LEU A 139 0.77 -15.01 8.72
CA LEU A 139 0.64 -15.41 7.32
C LEU A 139 0.71 -16.94 7.22
N ILE A 140 -0.38 -17.57 6.79
CA ILE A 140 -0.49 -19.04 6.70
C ILE A 140 -0.71 -19.54 5.26
N GLY A 141 -1.02 -18.62 4.34
CA GLY A 141 -1.21 -18.94 2.95
C GLY A 141 -1.53 -17.72 2.10
N PHE A 142 -1.73 -17.94 0.81
CA PHE A 142 -2.32 -16.96 -0.08
C PHE A 142 -3.28 -17.65 -1.05
N VAL A 143 -4.25 -16.88 -1.53
CA VAL A 143 -5.13 -17.26 -2.63
C VAL A 143 -4.82 -16.30 -3.78
N SER A 144 -4.42 -16.86 -4.92
CA SER A 144 -4.36 -16.10 -6.17
C SER A 144 -5.77 -15.96 -6.72
N LEU A 145 -6.17 -14.77 -7.15
CA LEU A 145 -7.48 -14.59 -7.76
C LEU A 145 -7.54 -15.17 -9.19
N PHE A 146 -6.39 -15.51 -9.78
CA PHE A 146 -6.31 -16.40 -10.95
C PHE A 146 -6.49 -17.88 -10.60
N VAL A 147 -6.23 -18.25 -9.34
CA VAL A 147 -6.72 -19.46 -8.66
C VAL A 147 -8.08 -19.14 -8.01
N SER A 148 -8.86 -18.24 -8.60
CA SER A 148 -9.84 -18.63 -9.61
C SER A 148 -11.20 -17.97 -9.37
N LEU A 149 -11.69 -17.24 -10.36
CA LEU A 149 -13.15 -17.20 -10.56
C LEU A 149 -13.63 -18.58 -11.01
N LYS A 150 -12.78 -19.35 -11.71
CA LYS A 150 -13.08 -20.68 -12.25
C LYS A 150 -13.20 -21.76 -11.16
N ASP A 151 -12.17 -22.05 -10.37
CA ASP A 151 -12.24 -22.94 -9.20
C ASP A 151 -13.00 -22.35 -8.00
N LEU A 152 -13.30 -21.05 -7.87
CA LEU A 152 -14.22 -20.54 -6.83
C LEU A 152 -15.69 -20.72 -7.28
N ILE A 153 -15.96 -20.70 -8.59
CA ILE A 153 -17.25 -21.09 -9.20
C ILE A 153 -17.38 -22.62 -9.30
N LEU A 154 -16.28 -23.35 -9.56
CA LEU A 154 -16.25 -24.81 -9.74
C LEU A 154 -15.88 -25.58 -8.46
N ALA A 155 -15.35 -24.91 -7.42
CA ALA A 155 -15.11 -25.54 -6.14
C ALA A 155 -16.44 -25.99 -5.58
N PRO A 156 -16.48 -27.19 -5.00
CA PRO A 156 -17.57 -27.58 -4.14
C PRO A 156 -17.79 -26.47 -3.10
N SER A 157 -19.01 -25.93 -3.03
CA SER A 157 -19.40 -24.84 -2.11
C SER A 157 -19.24 -25.18 -0.62
N ASN A 158 -18.79 -26.40 -0.31
CA ASN A 158 -18.56 -26.92 1.04
C ASN A 158 -17.07 -26.92 1.47
N LYS A 159 -16.13 -26.46 0.64
CA LYS A 159 -14.71 -26.34 1.03
C LYS A 159 -14.39 -24.97 1.62
N ARG A 160 -13.53 -24.92 2.64
CA ARG A 160 -13.02 -23.70 3.26
C ARG A 160 -11.80 -23.15 2.52
N ILE A 161 -11.46 -21.87 2.76
CA ILE A 161 -10.26 -21.23 2.20
C ILE A 161 -8.98 -22.00 2.54
N GLU A 162 -8.85 -22.51 3.76
CA GLU A 162 -7.68 -23.31 4.18
C GLU A 162 -7.47 -24.57 3.34
N GLU A 163 -8.53 -25.12 2.73
CA GLU A 163 -8.46 -26.34 1.91
C GLU A 163 -8.06 -26.05 0.45
N ILE A 164 -8.09 -24.78 0.03
CA ILE A 164 -7.82 -24.37 -1.36
C ILE A 164 -6.67 -23.35 -1.46
N MET A 165 -6.13 -22.87 -0.35
CA MET A 165 -5.04 -21.89 -0.34
C MET A 165 -3.69 -22.51 -0.68
N HIS A 166 -2.77 -21.69 -1.17
CA HIS A 166 -1.37 -22.05 -1.30
C HIS A 166 -0.64 -21.81 0.01
N HIS A 167 -0.07 -22.86 0.60
CA HIS A 167 0.67 -22.79 1.87
C HIS A 167 2.12 -22.29 1.72
N ASN A 168 2.73 -22.51 0.56
CA ASN A 168 4.13 -22.12 0.32
C ASN A 168 4.20 -20.65 -0.10
N VAL A 169 4.05 -19.76 0.87
CA VAL A 169 4.11 -18.32 0.63
C VAL A 169 5.56 -17.85 0.62
N ILE A 170 5.99 -17.23 -0.48
CA ILE A 170 7.24 -16.48 -0.52
C ILE A 170 6.96 -15.12 0.10
N PHE A 171 7.79 -14.69 1.04
CA PHE A 171 7.62 -13.43 1.76
C PHE A 171 8.95 -12.67 1.91
N ALA A 172 8.85 -11.40 2.27
CA ALA A 172 9.95 -10.60 2.80
C ALA A 172 9.71 -10.26 4.28
N ARG A 173 10.78 -9.90 4.97
CA ARG A 173 10.70 -9.34 6.33
C ARG A 173 10.71 -7.83 6.26
N VAL A 174 10.12 -7.16 7.25
CA VAL A 174 10.10 -5.70 7.33
C VAL A 174 11.49 -5.05 7.25
N GLY A 175 12.54 -5.74 7.69
CA GLY A 175 13.92 -5.26 7.62
C GLY A 175 14.72 -5.76 6.40
N ASP A 176 14.12 -6.55 5.49
CA ASP A 176 14.80 -6.96 4.26
C ASP A 176 15.09 -5.72 3.39
N ASP A 177 16.22 -5.73 2.71
CA ASP A 177 16.59 -4.68 1.74
C ASP A 177 15.60 -4.67 0.56
N GLN A 178 15.20 -3.48 0.11
CA GLN A 178 14.22 -3.31 -0.96
C GLN A 178 14.69 -3.90 -2.31
N GLU A 179 15.99 -3.91 -2.60
CA GLU A 179 16.51 -4.54 -3.80
C GLU A 179 16.41 -6.06 -3.71
N ASP A 180 16.63 -6.64 -2.52
CA ASP A 180 16.41 -8.07 -2.29
C ASP A 180 14.93 -8.46 -2.45
N VAL A 181 14.01 -7.59 -2.00
CA VAL A 181 12.58 -7.73 -2.25
C VAL A 181 12.30 -7.72 -3.75
N ALA A 182 12.81 -6.73 -4.49
CA ALA A 182 12.63 -6.63 -5.94
C ALA A 182 13.21 -7.84 -6.68
N ARG A 183 14.41 -8.30 -6.28
CA ARG A 183 15.04 -9.52 -6.80
C ARG A 183 14.18 -10.77 -6.56
N LYS A 184 13.56 -10.91 -5.39
CA LYS A 184 12.63 -12.02 -5.10
C LYS A 184 11.41 -11.96 -6.01
N ILE A 185 10.80 -10.79 -6.15
CA ILE A 185 9.63 -10.57 -7.03
C ILE A 185 9.96 -11.01 -8.46
N GLN A 186 11.09 -10.55 -9.00
CA GLN A 186 11.53 -10.91 -10.36
C GLN A 186 11.87 -12.40 -10.49
N LYS A 187 12.60 -12.97 -9.52
CA LYS A 187 13.05 -14.37 -9.56
C LYS A 187 11.89 -15.36 -9.59
N TYR A 188 10.81 -15.05 -8.88
CA TYR A 188 9.65 -15.92 -8.73
C TYR A 188 8.44 -15.49 -9.56
N ASP A 189 8.61 -14.49 -10.43
CA ASP A 189 7.56 -13.94 -11.31
C ASP A 189 6.27 -13.59 -10.54
N LEU A 190 6.44 -12.93 -9.40
CA LEU A 190 5.33 -12.58 -8.49
C LEU A 190 4.75 -11.23 -8.85
N LEU A 191 3.42 -11.07 -8.80
CA LEU A 191 2.80 -9.75 -8.92
C LEU A 191 2.94 -8.91 -7.64
N ALA A 192 3.08 -9.56 -6.49
CA ALA A 192 3.29 -8.90 -5.20
C ALA A 192 3.97 -9.88 -4.23
N LEU A 193 4.65 -9.33 -3.22
CA LEU A 193 5.32 -10.08 -2.18
C LEU A 193 4.81 -9.63 -0.80
N PRO A 194 4.24 -10.52 0.04
CA PRO A 194 3.83 -10.16 1.39
C PRO A 194 5.04 -9.87 2.27
N VAL A 195 4.91 -8.85 3.12
CA VAL A 195 5.93 -8.47 4.09
C VAL A 195 5.45 -8.80 5.50
N ILE A 196 6.25 -9.56 6.25
CA ILE A 196 5.93 -10.00 7.62
C ILE A 196 6.88 -9.38 8.64
N ASN A 197 6.39 -9.24 9.88
CA ASN A 197 7.20 -8.85 11.03
C ASN A 197 7.94 -10.05 11.66
N GLU A 198 8.74 -9.78 12.70
CA GLU A 198 9.48 -10.81 13.44
C GLU A 198 8.58 -11.90 14.06
N SER A 199 7.33 -11.57 14.39
CA SER A 199 6.33 -12.52 14.89
C SER A 199 5.63 -13.33 13.80
N SER A 200 6.09 -13.23 12.54
CA SER A 200 5.48 -13.81 11.34
C SER A 200 4.09 -13.30 11.04
N GLN A 201 3.73 -12.15 11.57
CA GLN A 201 2.46 -11.49 11.29
C GLN A 201 2.60 -10.65 10.04
N LEU A 202 1.59 -10.70 9.19
CA LEU A 202 1.50 -9.80 8.04
C LEU A 202 1.41 -8.35 8.54
N GLY A 203 2.14 -7.42 7.90
CA GLY A 203 2.16 -6.01 8.30
C GLY A 203 0.75 -5.43 8.49
N PRO A 204 0.47 -4.49 9.41
CA PRO A 204 -0.91 -4.14 9.76
C PRO A 204 -1.71 -3.59 8.57
N ARG A 205 -3.01 -3.87 8.53
CA ARG A 205 -3.93 -3.38 7.48
C ARG A 205 -4.55 -2.04 7.92
N LYS A 206 -4.81 -1.14 6.96
CA LYS A 206 -5.73 0.01 7.14
C LYS A 206 -7.19 -0.44 7.23
#